data_AF-A0A2T0SGX6-F1
#
_entry.id   AF-A0A2T0SGX6-F1
#
_cell.length_a   1.000
_cell.length_b   1.000
_cell.length_c   1.000
_cell.angle_alpha   90.00
_cell.angle_beta   90.00
_cell.angle_gamma   90.00
#
_symmetry.space_group_name_H-M   'P 1'
#
loop_
_entity.id
_entity.type
_entity.pdbx_description
1 polymer ?
#
loop_
_entity_poly.entity_id
_entity_poly.type
_entity_poly.pdbx_seq_one_letter_code
_entity_poly.pdbx_strand_id
1 'polypeptide(L)'
;MRPVFTPSGPITDPVTKFGGQPVWLDTPTWPLSRELGTQMRFLGQIALPGERLVYLFMTEDEEYVDDTWEPEGGENACLVQPGPVPSFLRVSDQATGPTYGPDFAVDLMPTRGETGSADNLVGGYPEWVQNNDWPEGDYRFLAQFGDLPFEKQPNFGDAGTGYAFVDEMAGEGRFLWQCH
;
A
#
# COMPACT_ATOMS: atom_id res chain seq x y z
N MET A 1 -9.35 0.96 -12.69
CA MET A 1 -9.87 2.34 -12.53
C MET A 1 -8.70 3.25 -12.20
N ARG A 2 -8.75 4.53 -12.58
CA ARG A 2 -7.74 5.53 -12.17
C ARG A 2 -8.23 6.25 -10.92
N PRO A 3 -7.42 6.36 -9.85
CA PRO A 3 -7.77 7.16 -8.68
C PRO A 3 -7.58 8.65 -8.99
N VAL A 4 -8.50 9.47 -8.50
CA VAL A 4 -8.38 10.93 -8.44
C VAL A 4 -8.30 11.33 -6.98
N PHE A 5 -7.22 12.01 -6.61
CA PHE A 5 -6.94 12.41 -5.23
C PHE A 5 -7.43 13.83 -4.96
N THR A 6 -8.16 14.02 -3.86
CA THR A 6 -8.59 15.35 -3.41
C THR A 6 -8.16 15.55 -1.96
N PRO A 7 -7.46 16.65 -1.62
CA PRO A 7 -7.13 16.96 -0.24
C PRO A 7 -8.39 17.00 0.64
N SER A 8 -8.29 16.44 1.84
CA SER A 8 -9.41 16.34 2.78
C SER A 8 -8.96 16.72 4.20
N GLY A 9 -9.93 17.01 5.06
CA GLY A 9 -9.71 16.90 6.51
C GLY A 9 -9.59 15.43 6.94
N PRO A 10 -9.37 15.17 8.24
CA PRO A 10 -9.26 13.81 8.77
C PRO A 10 -10.39 12.90 8.30
N ILE A 11 -10.05 11.80 7.64
CA ILE A 11 -11.01 10.79 7.19
C ILE A 11 -11.06 9.67 8.24
N THR A 12 -12.23 9.46 8.83
CA THR A 12 -12.46 8.43 9.86
C THR A 12 -13.34 7.29 9.39
N ASP A 13 -13.90 7.38 8.18
CA ASP A 13 -14.70 6.31 7.58
C ASP A 13 -13.82 5.26 6.89
N PRO A 14 -14.22 3.98 6.85
CA PRO A 14 -13.44 2.90 6.26
C PRO A 14 -13.51 2.90 4.71
N VAL A 15 -13.01 3.98 4.10
CA VAL A 15 -13.03 4.21 2.65
C VAL A 15 -11.62 4.18 2.06
N THR A 16 -11.51 4.09 0.73
CA THR A 16 -10.23 4.23 0.04
C THR A 16 -9.69 5.65 0.23
N LYS A 17 -8.46 5.77 0.73
CA LYS A 17 -7.78 7.06 0.95
C LYS A 17 -6.26 6.88 1.00
N PHE A 18 -5.53 7.97 0.82
CA PHE A 18 -4.07 8.00 0.92
C PHE A 18 -3.62 9.09 1.89
N GLY A 19 -2.49 8.87 2.57
CA GLY A 19 -2.03 9.73 3.66
C GLY A 19 -2.92 9.66 4.91
N GLY A 20 -2.70 10.57 5.87
CA GLY A 20 -3.44 10.61 7.14
C GLY A 20 -3.24 9.36 8.01
N GLN A 21 -4.06 9.17 9.05
CA GLN A 21 -3.97 7.96 9.88
C GLN A 21 -4.85 6.83 9.30
N PRO A 22 -4.47 5.56 9.46
CA PRO A 22 -5.31 4.42 9.06
C PRO A 22 -6.61 4.37 9.86
N VAL A 23 -7.69 3.96 9.21
CA VAL A 23 -8.97 3.62 9.85
C VAL A 23 -9.02 2.12 10.06
N TRP A 24 -8.64 1.65 11.24
CA TRP A 24 -8.59 0.23 11.59
C TRP A 24 -10.01 -0.37 11.72
N LEU A 25 -10.23 -1.54 11.11
CA LEU A 25 -11.49 -2.30 11.26
C LEU A 25 -11.46 -3.23 12.48
N ASP A 26 -10.27 -3.65 12.89
CA ASP A 26 -10.01 -4.47 14.07
C ASP A 26 -8.90 -3.82 14.91
N THR A 27 -8.32 -4.58 15.84
CA THR A 27 -7.14 -4.19 16.61
C THR A 27 -6.08 -3.61 15.68
N PRO A 28 -5.55 -2.40 15.97
CA PRO A 28 -4.49 -1.83 15.16
C PRO A 28 -3.35 -2.81 14.96
N THR A 29 -2.87 -2.88 13.73
CA THR A 29 -1.85 -3.85 13.33
C THR A 29 -0.75 -3.09 12.60
N TRP A 30 -0.06 -2.19 13.29
CA TRP A 30 0.91 -1.31 12.67
C TRP A 30 2.23 -2.05 12.38
N PRO A 31 2.65 -2.22 11.11
CA PRO A 31 3.88 -2.95 10.78
C PRO A 31 5.14 -2.26 11.31
N LEU A 32 6.08 -3.05 11.81
CA LEU A 32 7.40 -2.59 12.22
C LEU A 32 8.42 -3.01 11.17
N SER A 33 9.31 -2.08 10.80
CA SER A 33 10.51 -2.39 10.02
C SER A 33 11.25 -3.55 10.68
N ARG A 34 11.65 -4.54 9.88
CA ARG A 34 12.39 -5.70 10.38
C ARG A 34 13.80 -5.31 10.81
N GLU A 35 14.44 -4.41 10.08
CA GLU A 35 15.78 -3.89 10.33
C GLU A 35 15.78 -2.91 11.50
N LEU A 36 14.91 -1.90 11.47
CA LEU A 36 14.94 -0.78 12.40
C LEU A 36 14.08 -1.01 13.67
N GLY A 37 13.08 -1.89 13.59
CA GLY A 37 12.12 -2.14 14.66
C GLY A 37 11.14 -0.98 14.91
N THR A 38 11.18 0.07 14.10
CA THR A 38 10.29 1.25 14.17
C THR A 38 9.04 1.06 13.31
N GLN A 39 7.99 1.84 13.58
CA GLN A 39 6.76 1.83 12.80
C GLN A 39 7.03 2.22 11.33
N MET A 40 6.61 1.39 10.39
CA MET A 40 6.62 1.73 8.96
C MET A 40 5.69 2.92 8.68
N ARG A 41 5.97 3.71 7.66
CA ARG A 41 5.11 4.85 7.30
C ARG A 41 3.87 4.34 6.57
N PHE A 42 2.70 4.86 6.94
CA PHE A 42 1.44 4.56 6.27
C PHE A 42 1.33 5.33 4.94
N LEU A 43 1.05 4.61 3.85
CA LEU A 43 0.82 5.17 2.52
C LEU A 43 -0.68 5.42 2.30
N GLY A 44 -1.52 4.45 2.62
CA GLY A 44 -2.94 4.54 2.32
C GLY A 44 -3.68 3.24 2.60
N GLN A 45 -5.00 3.31 2.41
CA GLN A 45 -5.90 2.18 2.55
C GLN A 45 -6.85 2.08 1.36
N ILE A 46 -7.28 0.86 1.06
CA ILE A 46 -8.16 0.56 -0.07
C ILE A 46 -9.33 -0.29 0.42
N ALA A 47 -10.54 0.22 0.24
CA ALA A 47 -11.76 -0.51 0.58
C ALA A 47 -11.99 -1.63 -0.44
N LEU A 48 -12.26 -2.82 0.09
CA LEU A 48 -12.63 -4.01 -0.67
C LEU A 48 -14.12 -4.33 -0.47
N PRO A 49 -14.74 -5.13 -1.37
CA PRO A 49 -16.06 -5.70 -1.13
C PRO A 49 -16.09 -6.54 0.16
N GLY A 50 -17.21 -6.44 0.89
CA GLY A 50 -17.47 -7.24 2.09
C GLY A 50 -16.88 -6.69 3.38
N GLU A 51 -16.89 -5.37 3.57
CA GLU A 51 -16.40 -4.68 4.79
C GLU A 51 -14.95 -5.07 5.13
N ARG A 52 -14.08 -5.06 4.11
CA ARG A 52 -12.66 -5.33 4.25
C ARG A 52 -11.85 -4.11 3.83
N LEU A 53 -10.73 -3.87 4.50
CA LEU A 53 -9.78 -2.83 4.17
C LEU A 53 -8.39 -3.41 3.98
N VAL A 54 -7.70 -2.94 2.95
CA VAL A 54 -6.26 -3.13 2.78
C VAL A 54 -5.53 -1.91 3.27
N TYR A 55 -4.39 -2.08 3.94
CA TYR A 55 -3.52 -1.02 4.41
C TYR A 55 -2.11 -1.22 3.87
N LEU A 56 -1.52 -0.16 3.33
CA LEU A 56 -0.21 -0.16 2.71
C LEU A 56 0.78 0.62 3.57
N PHE A 57 1.93 0.01 3.83
CA PHE A 57 3.02 0.60 4.60
C PHE A 57 4.37 0.33 3.93
N MET A 58 5.33 1.21 4.19
CA MET A 58 6.71 1.03 3.78
C MET A 58 7.65 1.66 4.80
N THR A 59 8.79 1.02 5.03
CA THR A 59 9.87 1.61 5.81
C THR A 59 10.43 2.83 5.07
N GLU A 60 10.66 3.91 5.81
CA GLU A 60 11.33 5.10 5.30
C GLU A 60 12.25 5.63 6.40
N ASP A 61 13.52 5.83 6.06
CA ASP A 61 14.53 6.40 6.94
C ASP A 61 15.42 7.39 6.15
N GLU A 62 16.29 8.13 6.85
CA GLU A 62 17.32 8.96 6.20
C GLU A 62 18.43 8.09 5.60
N GLU A 63 18.73 6.96 6.24
CA GLU A 63 19.64 5.94 5.72
C GLU A 63 18.90 4.96 4.81
N TYR A 64 19.63 4.36 3.87
CA TYR A 64 19.07 3.35 2.98
C TYR A 64 18.71 2.09 3.77
N VAL A 65 17.51 1.57 3.54
CA VAL A 65 17.01 0.30 4.10
C VAL A 65 16.84 -0.69 2.95
N ASP A 66 17.46 -1.86 3.10
CA ASP A 66 17.46 -2.90 2.07
C ASP A 66 16.10 -3.62 1.98
N ASP A 67 15.85 -4.36 0.91
CA ASP A 67 14.66 -5.21 0.76
C ASP A 67 13.28 -4.50 0.82
N THR A 68 13.22 -3.17 0.74
CA THR A 68 11.94 -2.44 0.69
C THR A 68 11.09 -2.78 -0.53
N TRP A 69 11.69 -3.34 -1.59
CA TRP A 69 11.01 -3.81 -2.80
C TRP A 69 10.48 -5.24 -2.68
N GLU A 70 10.98 -6.04 -1.74
CA GLU A 70 10.67 -7.46 -1.63
C GLU A 70 9.39 -7.68 -0.83
N PRO A 71 8.37 -8.37 -1.37
CA PRO A 71 7.06 -8.51 -0.72
C PRO A 71 7.06 -9.21 0.64
N GLU A 72 8.08 -10.02 0.93
CA GLU A 72 8.23 -10.70 2.22
C GLU A 72 9.53 -10.30 2.95
N GLY A 73 10.21 -9.24 2.49
CA GLY A 73 11.48 -8.77 3.05
C GLY A 73 11.33 -8.25 4.49
N GLY A 74 10.16 -7.71 4.80
CA GLY A 74 9.83 -7.13 6.11
C GLY A 74 10.06 -5.62 6.19
N GLU A 75 10.26 -4.96 5.05
CA GLU A 75 10.45 -3.50 4.95
C GLU A 75 9.33 -2.78 4.18
N ASN A 76 8.29 -3.53 3.84
CA ASN A 76 7.03 -3.02 3.37
C ASN A 76 5.89 -3.95 3.86
N ALA A 77 4.65 -3.52 3.75
CA ALA A 77 3.52 -4.35 4.15
C ALA A 77 2.24 -4.04 3.37
N CYS A 78 1.46 -5.10 3.13
CA CYS A 78 0.07 -5.07 2.69
C CYS A 78 -0.76 -5.89 3.68
N LEU A 79 -1.51 -5.21 4.54
CA LEU A 79 -2.35 -5.87 5.54
C LEU A 79 -3.80 -5.84 5.11
N VAL A 80 -4.55 -6.91 5.37
CA VAL A 80 -5.99 -6.97 5.13
C VAL A 80 -6.68 -7.10 6.49
N GLN A 81 -7.67 -6.25 6.75
CA GLN A 81 -8.55 -6.43 7.90
C GLN A 81 -10.02 -6.62 7.48
N PRO A 82 -10.77 -7.44 8.22
CA PRO A 82 -10.26 -8.47 9.14
C PRO A 82 -9.44 -9.52 8.38
N GLY A 83 -8.40 -10.07 9.02
CA GLY A 83 -7.48 -11.01 8.38
C GLY A 83 -6.30 -11.38 9.29
N PRO A 84 -5.55 -12.45 8.95
CA PRO A 84 -4.33 -12.79 9.67
C PRO A 84 -3.23 -11.75 9.47
N VAL A 85 -2.34 -11.63 10.45
CA VAL A 85 -1.06 -10.93 10.26
C VAL A 85 -0.11 -11.88 9.52
N PRO A 86 0.40 -11.50 8.34
CA PRO A 86 1.38 -12.33 7.63
C PRO A 86 2.60 -12.65 8.50
N SER A 87 3.08 -13.90 8.45
CA SER A 87 4.10 -14.40 9.39
C SER A 87 5.47 -13.73 9.27
N PHE A 88 5.76 -13.06 8.15
CA PHE A 88 7.00 -12.31 7.95
C PHE A 88 6.98 -10.93 8.62
N LEU A 89 5.81 -10.44 9.06
CA LEU A 89 5.66 -9.12 9.67
C LEU A 89 5.75 -9.18 11.21
N ARG A 90 6.35 -8.14 11.78
CA ARG A 90 6.20 -7.77 13.18
C ARG A 90 5.27 -6.58 13.26
N VAL A 91 4.40 -6.55 14.26
CA VAL A 91 3.35 -5.53 14.36
C VAL A 91 3.24 -4.98 15.78
N SER A 92 2.65 -3.79 15.87
CA SER A 92 2.32 -3.09 17.10
C SER A 92 0.83 -2.75 17.14
N ASP A 93 0.25 -2.67 18.32
CA ASP A 93 -1.16 -2.31 18.55
C ASP A 93 -1.42 -0.79 18.62
N GLN A 94 -0.38 0.01 18.31
CA GLN A 94 -0.51 1.46 18.26
C GLN A 94 -1.41 1.88 17.11
N ALA A 95 -2.50 2.58 17.43
CA ALA A 95 -3.48 3.05 16.46
C ALA A 95 -2.93 4.12 15.50
N THR A 96 -1.95 4.89 15.95
CA THR A 96 -1.39 6.03 15.23
C THR A 96 0.13 5.92 15.08
N GLY A 97 0.66 6.57 14.05
CA GLY A 97 2.08 6.50 13.74
C GLY A 97 2.48 7.39 12.56
N PRO A 98 3.67 7.17 11.96
CA PRO A 98 4.15 7.96 10.84
C PRO A 98 3.29 7.77 9.59
N THR A 99 2.97 8.85 8.89
CA THR A 99 2.18 8.82 7.65
C THR A 99 2.69 9.81 6.61
N TYR A 100 2.35 9.60 5.34
CA TYR A 100 2.60 10.56 4.27
C TYR A 100 1.54 11.68 4.29
N GLY A 101 1.80 12.74 5.05
CA GLY A 101 1.01 13.98 4.99
C GLY A 101 -0.46 13.85 5.44
N PRO A 102 -1.32 14.81 5.04
CA PRO A 102 -2.74 14.80 5.38
C PRO A 102 -3.53 13.75 4.57
N ASP A 103 -4.82 13.65 4.86
CA ASP A 103 -5.74 12.79 4.15
C ASP A 103 -6.03 13.27 2.72
N PHE A 104 -6.03 12.33 1.79
CA PHE A 104 -6.54 12.49 0.43
C PHE A 104 -7.68 11.51 0.20
N ALA A 105 -8.88 12.04 -0.06
CA ALA A 105 -10.02 11.25 -0.51
C ALA A 105 -9.78 10.77 -1.94
N VAL A 106 -10.28 9.58 -2.27
CA VAL A 106 -10.11 8.96 -3.58
C VAL A 106 -11.45 8.74 -4.27
N ASP A 107 -11.59 9.34 -5.44
CA ASP A 107 -12.64 8.99 -6.40
C ASP A 107 -12.09 8.05 -7.47
N LEU A 108 -12.74 6.91 -7.68
CA LEU A 108 -12.34 5.95 -8.69
C LEU A 108 -13.05 6.21 -10.01
N MET A 109 -12.28 6.56 -11.04
CA MET A 109 -12.79 6.86 -12.38
C MET A 109 -12.48 5.72 -13.36
N PRO A 110 -13.37 5.44 -14.33
CA PRO A 110 -13.06 4.50 -15.40
C PRO A 110 -11.79 4.89 -16.14
N THR A 111 -10.88 3.93 -16.32
CA THR A 111 -9.69 4.11 -17.15
C THR A 111 -10.12 4.27 -18.62
N ARG A 112 -9.57 5.26 -19.33
CA ARG A 112 -9.78 5.45 -20.77
C ARG A 112 -8.41 5.51 -21.46
N GLY A 113 -8.26 4.77 -22.56
CA GLY A 113 -7.00 4.70 -23.31
C GLY A 113 -6.00 3.70 -22.70
N GLU A 114 -4.78 3.75 -23.22
CA GLU A 114 -3.66 2.94 -22.75
C GLU A 114 -3.19 3.37 -21.36
N THR A 115 -2.62 2.42 -20.62
CA THR A 115 -2.01 2.61 -19.30
C THR A 115 -0.52 2.35 -19.39
N GLY A 116 0.26 3.10 -18.61
CA GLY A 116 1.69 2.90 -18.45
C GLY A 116 2.04 2.41 -17.04
N SER A 117 3.27 1.95 -16.87
CA SER A 117 3.79 1.46 -15.59
C SER A 117 3.74 2.51 -14.48
N ALA A 118 4.02 3.78 -14.80
CA ALA A 118 3.95 4.88 -13.84
C ALA A 118 2.53 5.36 -13.50
N ASP A 119 1.48 4.82 -14.14
CA ASP A 119 0.10 5.22 -13.85
C ASP A 119 -0.37 4.65 -12.52
N ASN A 120 -1.21 5.40 -11.80
CA ASN A 120 -1.93 4.86 -10.65
C ASN A 120 -3.18 4.10 -11.13
N LEU A 121 -3.33 2.84 -10.71
CA LEU A 121 -4.49 2.02 -11.02
C LEU A 121 -5.01 1.31 -9.78
N VAL A 122 -6.34 1.16 -9.70
CA VAL A 122 -7.02 0.29 -8.73
C VAL A 122 -7.87 -0.72 -9.50
N GLY A 123 -7.60 -2.00 -9.28
CA GLY A 123 -8.12 -3.15 -10.02
C GLY A 123 -7.59 -3.23 -11.46
N GLY A 124 -7.93 -4.32 -12.17
CA GLY A 124 -7.45 -4.58 -13.52
C GLY A 124 -6.22 -5.50 -13.50
N TYR A 125 -5.20 -5.16 -14.30
CA TYR A 125 -3.92 -5.86 -14.38
C TYR A 125 -2.77 -4.86 -14.19
N PRO A 126 -1.63 -5.28 -13.61
CA PRO A 126 -0.47 -4.43 -13.46
C PRO A 126 0.20 -4.17 -14.81
N GLU A 127 0.74 -2.97 -14.97
CA GLU A 127 1.69 -2.60 -16.01
C GLU A 127 3.10 -2.62 -15.41
N TRP A 128 3.85 -3.70 -15.66
CA TRP A 128 5.16 -3.92 -15.03
C TRP A 128 6.24 -2.96 -15.55
N VAL A 129 7.09 -2.46 -14.63
CA VAL A 129 8.29 -1.67 -14.98
C VAL A 129 9.39 -2.60 -15.49
N GLN A 130 9.60 -3.73 -14.81
CA GLN A 130 10.65 -4.70 -15.10
C GLN A 130 10.04 -6.06 -15.49
N ASN A 131 10.30 -7.10 -14.70
CA ASN A 131 9.77 -8.44 -14.92
C ASN A 131 8.39 -8.59 -14.29
N ASN A 132 7.70 -9.66 -14.66
CA ASN A 132 6.46 -10.04 -14.00
C ASN A 132 6.79 -10.69 -12.64
N ASP A 133 6.67 -9.92 -11.57
CA ASP A 133 6.89 -10.37 -10.18
C ASP A 133 5.54 -10.61 -9.48
N TRP A 134 4.63 -11.28 -10.17
CA TRP A 134 3.36 -11.70 -9.57
C TRP A 134 3.63 -12.61 -8.36
N PRO A 135 3.07 -12.33 -7.17
CA PRO A 135 3.32 -13.14 -5.98
C PRO A 135 2.88 -14.59 -6.15
N GLU A 136 3.65 -15.55 -5.63
CA GLU A 136 3.25 -16.95 -5.63
C GLU A 136 1.97 -17.17 -4.81
N GLY A 137 1.02 -17.93 -5.36
CA GLY A 137 -0.28 -18.23 -4.73
C GLY A 137 -1.47 -17.66 -5.51
N ASP A 138 -2.63 -17.57 -4.85
CA ASP A 138 -3.91 -17.15 -5.46
C ASP A 138 -4.13 -15.62 -5.41
N TYR A 139 -3.03 -14.86 -5.36
CA TYR A 139 -3.04 -13.41 -5.29
C TYR A 139 -3.67 -12.78 -6.53
N ARG A 140 -4.50 -11.77 -6.30
CA ARG A 140 -5.07 -10.90 -7.32
C ARG A 140 -4.46 -9.51 -7.24
N PHE A 141 -4.27 -8.89 -8.39
CA PHE A 141 -3.86 -7.50 -8.46
C PHE A 141 -4.92 -6.59 -7.82
N LEU A 142 -4.48 -5.76 -6.88
CA LEU A 142 -5.33 -4.77 -6.22
C LEU A 142 -5.08 -3.39 -6.78
N ALA A 143 -3.83 -2.96 -6.87
CA ALA A 143 -3.49 -1.62 -7.30
C ALA A 143 -2.01 -1.47 -7.65
N GLN A 144 -1.68 -0.45 -8.44
CA GLN A 144 -0.31 0.02 -8.65
C GLN A 144 -0.22 1.53 -8.45
N PHE A 145 0.95 2.04 -8.05
CA PHE A 145 1.18 3.45 -7.78
C PHE A 145 2.55 3.90 -8.27
N GLY A 146 2.58 4.91 -9.15
CA GLY A 146 3.79 5.63 -9.52
C GLY A 146 3.92 6.91 -8.69
N ASP A 147 3.10 7.91 -9.00
CA ASP A 147 3.11 9.22 -8.35
C ASP A 147 1.90 9.40 -7.41
N LEU A 148 2.13 9.52 -6.11
CA LEU A 148 1.08 9.69 -5.09
C LEU A 148 0.86 11.19 -4.78
N PRO A 149 -0.24 11.61 -4.15
CA PRO A 149 -0.56 13.04 -3.98
C PRO A 149 0.27 13.76 -2.90
N PHE A 150 1.38 13.16 -2.46
CA PHE A 150 2.15 13.63 -1.30
C PHE A 150 3.19 14.68 -1.69
N GLU A 151 3.49 15.61 -0.78
CA GLU A 151 4.60 16.54 -0.97
C GLU A 151 5.95 15.82 -1.02
N LYS A 152 6.10 14.76 -0.21
CA LYS A 152 7.24 13.84 -0.25
C LYS A 152 6.75 12.47 -0.70
N GLN A 153 7.28 11.99 -1.82
CA GLN A 153 6.93 10.68 -2.37
C GLN A 153 7.54 9.53 -1.56
N PRO A 154 6.89 8.36 -1.50
CA PRO A 154 7.58 7.13 -1.12
C PRO A 154 8.70 6.86 -2.12
N ASN A 155 9.85 6.44 -1.61
CA ASN A 155 11.00 6.19 -2.46
C ASN A 155 10.90 4.80 -3.10
N PHE A 156 10.31 4.72 -4.30
CA PHE A 156 10.33 3.54 -5.14
C PHE A 156 11.54 3.54 -6.11
N GLY A 157 12.64 4.21 -5.79
CA GLY A 157 13.79 4.30 -6.69
C GLY A 157 13.57 5.21 -7.90
N ASP A 158 14.32 4.98 -8.99
CA ASP A 158 14.26 5.82 -10.20
C ASP A 158 13.01 5.53 -11.03
N ALA A 159 12.05 6.47 -11.00
CA ALA A 159 10.75 6.38 -11.67
C ALA A 159 10.02 5.05 -11.39
N GLY A 160 10.09 4.57 -10.14
CA GLY A 160 9.51 3.30 -9.78
C GLY A 160 8.02 3.30 -9.52
N THR A 161 7.51 2.09 -9.30
CA THR A 161 6.08 1.81 -9.14
C THR A 161 5.89 0.74 -8.07
N GLY A 162 5.02 1.01 -7.11
CA GLY A 162 4.56 0.03 -6.13
C GLY A 162 3.34 -0.74 -6.61
N TYR A 163 3.22 -2.01 -6.23
CA TYR A 163 2.15 -2.93 -6.62
C TYR A 163 1.61 -3.64 -5.40
N ALA A 164 0.30 -3.57 -5.20
CA ALA A 164 -0.41 -4.26 -4.14
C ALA A 164 -1.23 -5.42 -4.72
N PHE A 165 -1.21 -6.54 -4.00
CA PHE A 165 -1.95 -7.75 -4.31
C PHE A 165 -2.68 -8.26 -3.07
N VAL A 166 -3.78 -8.98 -3.28
CA VAL A 166 -4.57 -9.59 -2.21
C VAL A 166 -4.99 -11.01 -2.57
N ASP A 167 -4.84 -11.93 -1.62
CA ASP A 167 -5.55 -13.21 -1.59
C ASP A 167 -6.79 -13.02 -0.72
N GLU A 168 -7.96 -12.90 -1.37
CA GLU A 168 -9.22 -12.64 -0.68
C GLU A 168 -9.70 -13.80 0.20
N MET A 169 -9.27 -15.04 -0.09
CA MET A 169 -9.68 -16.23 0.64
C MET A 169 -8.82 -16.41 1.89
N ALA A 170 -7.51 -16.20 1.76
CA ALA A 170 -6.59 -16.22 2.89
C ALA A 170 -6.70 -14.96 3.77
N GLY A 171 -7.16 -13.84 3.19
CA GLY A 171 -7.15 -12.54 3.86
C GLY A 171 -5.74 -11.98 4.00
N GLU A 172 -4.87 -12.26 3.04
CA GLU A 172 -3.48 -11.81 3.03
C GLU A 172 -3.21 -10.82 1.90
N GLY A 173 -2.28 -9.90 2.15
CA GLY A 173 -1.80 -8.97 1.14
C GLY A 173 -0.31 -9.19 0.83
N ARG A 174 0.12 -8.75 -0.36
CA ARG A 174 1.52 -8.55 -0.70
C ARG A 174 1.69 -7.15 -1.31
N PHE A 175 2.80 -6.50 -1.00
CA PHE A 175 3.18 -5.22 -1.60
C PHE A 175 4.63 -5.31 -2.03
N LEU A 176 4.95 -4.81 -3.20
CA LEU A 176 6.31 -4.81 -3.75
C LEU A 176 6.47 -3.57 -4.62
N TRP A 177 7.70 -3.23 -5.00
CA TRP A 177 7.90 -2.16 -5.98
C TRP A 177 9.06 -2.48 -6.93
N GLN A 178 9.06 -1.83 -8.09
CA GLN A 178 10.10 -1.96 -9.11
C GLN A 178 10.52 -0.57 -9.59
N CYS A 179 11.76 -0.41 -10.06
CA CYS A 179 12.25 0.82 -10.69
C CYS A 179 13.04 0.55 -11.97
N HIS A 180 13.39 1.62 -12.69
CA HIS A 180 14.20 1.53 -13.91
C HIS A 180 15.69 1.30 -13.63
#